data_AF-A0A8J7R3G2-F1
#
_entry.id   AF-A0A8J7R3G2-F1
#
_cell.length_a   1.000
_cell.length_b   1.000
_cell.length_c   1.000
_cell.angle_alpha   90.00
_cell.angle_beta   90.00
_cell.angle_gamma   90.00
#
_symmetry.space_group_name_H-M   'P 1'
#
loop_
_entity.id
_entity.type
_entity.pdbx_description
1 polymer ?
#
loop_
_entity_poly.entity_id
_entity_poly.type
_entity_poly.pdbx_seq_one_letter_code
_entity_poly.pdbx_strand_id
1 'polypeptide(L)'
;MAKPAAEWICAAIGLVVTGTTFVVVAHDLGGAPEQAPMIELAVDGIIDQGEGYVVTFSARNVSEATAAAYRVEGLLTRNGAVVERSDVTFDYVPRGSTETGGVWFTHNPAEFDLKLRSLGYQQP
;
A
#
# COMPACT_ATOMS: atom_id res chain seq x y z
N MET A 1 -16.53 45.90 -41.05
CA MET A 1 -17.01 45.31 -39.77
C MET A 1 -15.78 44.89 -38.98
N ALA A 2 -15.43 45.60 -37.91
CA ALA A 2 -14.32 45.21 -37.04
C ALA A 2 -14.73 43.95 -36.25
N LYS A 3 -13.90 42.91 -36.24
CA LYS A 3 -14.14 41.71 -35.42
C LYS A 3 -14.26 42.15 -33.95
N PRO A 4 -15.33 41.76 -33.23
CA PRO A 4 -15.55 42.26 -31.88
C PRO A 4 -14.43 41.74 -30.98
N ALA A 5 -13.74 42.64 -30.27
CA ALA A 5 -12.63 42.31 -29.37
C ALA A 5 -12.99 41.22 -28.34
N ALA A 6 -14.27 41.09 -28.00
CA ALA A 6 -14.80 40.03 -27.15
C ALA A 6 -14.55 38.62 -27.70
N GLU A 7 -14.67 38.40 -29.01
CA GLU A 7 -14.42 37.08 -29.63
C GLU A 7 -12.98 36.63 -29.39
N TRP A 8 -12.03 37.54 -29.57
CA TRP A 8 -10.60 37.27 -29.34
C TRP A 8 -10.27 37.09 -27.86
N ILE A 9 -10.93 37.81 -26.97
CA ILE A 9 -10.78 37.62 -25.52
C ILE A 9 -11.30 36.24 -25.11
N CYS A 10 -12.48 35.85 -25.58
CA CYS A 10 -13.03 34.52 -25.33
C CYS A 10 -12.13 33.42 -25.90
N ALA A 11 -11.59 33.60 -27.11
CA ALA A 11 -10.65 32.66 -27.71
C ALA A 11 -9.34 32.54 -26.91
N ALA A 12 -8.79 33.65 -26.42
CA ALA A 12 -7.58 33.65 -25.59
C ALA A 12 -7.81 32.95 -24.24
N ILE A 13 -8.95 33.23 -23.58
CA ILE A 13 -9.32 32.55 -22.34
C ILE A 13 -9.48 31.04 -22.58
N GLY A 14 -10.19 30.65 -23.65
CA GLY A 14 -10.35 29.25 -24.02
C GLY A 14 -9.01 28.55 -24.26
N LEU A 15 -8.10 29.19 -25.00
CA LEU A 15 -6.75 28.68 -25.24
C LEU A 15 -5.97 28.48 -23.93
N VAL A 16 -6.03 29.44 -23.01
CA VAL A 16 -5.34 29.35 -21.71
C VAL A 16 -5.91 28.22 -20.86
N VAL A 17 -7.24 28.11 -20.76
CA VAL A 17 -7.88 27.04 -19.98
C VAL A 17 -7.54 25.67 -20.56
N THR A 18 -7.74 25.49 -21.87
CA THR A 18 -7.41 24.22 -22.56
C THR A 18 -5.93 23.89 -22.47
N GLY A 19 -5.05 24.87 -22.68
CA GLY A 19 -3.60 24.69 -22.54
C GLY A 19 -3.19 24.29 -21.13
N THR A 20 -3.78 24.91 -20.11
CA THR A 20 -3.53 24.56 -18.70
C THR A 20 -3.96 23.12 -18.41
N THR A 21 -5.12 22.69 -18.91
CA THR A 21 -5.56 21.29 -18.78
C THR A 21 -4.55 20.33 -19.40
N PHE A 22 -4.04 20.61 -20.60
CA PHE A 22 -3.03 19.76 -21.23
C PHE A 22 -1.72 19.71 -20.44
N VAL A 23 -1.29 20.83 -19.85
CA VAL A 23 -0.09 20.86 -19.00
C VAL A 23 -0.26 20.01 -17.75
N VAL A 24 -1.41 20.09 -17.07
CA VAL A 24 -1.71 19.25 -15.90
C VAL A 24 -1.72 17.77 -16.28
N VAL A 25 -2.43 17.40 -17.35
CA VAL A 25 -2.48 16.00 -17.81
C VAL A 25 -1.10 15.50 -18.25
N ALA A 26 -0.31 16.33 -18.92
CA ALA A 26 1.05 15.98 -19.33
C ALA A 26 2.00 15.79 -18.14
N HIS A 27 1.81 16.57 -17.07
CA HIS A 27 2.54 16.38 -15.82
C HIS A 27 2.20 15.03 -15.18
N ASP A 28 0.94 14.62 -15.21
CA ASP A 28 0.48 13.35 -14.64
C ASP A 28 0.82 12.12 -15.51
N LEU A 29 1.05 12.33 -16.81
CA LEU A 29 1.49 11.29 -17.76
C LEU A 29 2.96 10.88 -17.58
N GLY A 30 3.75 11.68 -16.85
CA GLY A 30 5.12 11.35 -16.46
C GLY A 30 5.15 10.27 -15.36
N GLY A 31 4.59 9.09 -15.65
CA GLY A 31 4.53 7.97 -14.74
C GLY A 31 5.92 7.64 -14.19
N ALA A 32 6.03 7.56 -12.87
CA ALA A 32 7.23 7.02 -12.24
C ALA A 32 7.48 5.61 -12.80
N PRO A 33 8.74 5.20 -13.01
CA PRO A 33 9.04 3.83 -13.43
C PRO A 33 8.35 2.85 -12.50
N GLU A 34 7.81 1.78 -13.07
CA GLU A 34 7.04 0.74 -12.40
C GLU A 34 7.86 0.15 -11.25
N GLN A 35 7.67 0.72 -10.06
CA GLN A 35 8.41 0.34 -8.85
C GLN A 35 7.60 -0.71 -8.12
N ALA A 36 8.27 -1.77 -7.68
CA ALA A 36 7.67 -2.71 -6.75
C ALA A 36 7.17 -1.96 -5.50
N PRO A 37 5.99 -2.29 -4.96
CA PRO A 37 5.49 -1.67 -3.76
C PRO A 37 6.44 -1.93 -2.59
N MET A 38 6.78 -0.87 -1.86
CA MET A 38 7.62 -0.97 -0.67
C MET A 38 6.70 -0.91 0.56
N ILE A 39 6.50 -2.06 1.19
CA ILE A 39 5.63 -2.20 2.36
C ILE A 39 6.49 -2.47 3.60
N GLU A 40 6.39 -1.58 4.58
CA GLU A 40 7.00 -1.73 5.90
C GLU A 40 6.01 -2.45 6.83
N LEU A 41 6.46 -3.50 7.51
CA LEU A 41 5.67 -4.25 8.48
C LEU A 41 6.11 -3.92 9.90
N ALA A 42 5.18 -3.59 10.79
CA ALA A 42 5.46 -3.36 12.20
C ALA A 42 4.49 -4.15 13.08
N VAL A 43 5.01 -4.91 14.04
CA VAL A 43 4.19 -5.60 15.03
C VAL A 43 3.66 -4.58 16.03
N ASP A 44 2.33 -4.50 16.14
CA ASP A 44 1.66 -3.54 17.02
C ASP A 44 1.35 -4.16 18.39
N GLY A 45 1.14 -5.48 18.45
CA GLY A 45 0.82 -6.15 19.71
C GLY A 45 0.56 -7.64 19.58
N ILE A 46 0.46 -8.29 20.75
CA ILE A 46 0.07 -9.69 20.91
C ILE A 46 -1.14 -9.71 21.85
N ILE A 47 -2.24 -10.30 21.41
CA ILE A 47 -3.47 -10.43 22.18
C ILE A 47 -3.71 -11.90 22.49
N ASP A 48 -3.80 -12.24 23.78
CA ASP A 48 -4.23 -13.56 24.24
C ASP A 48 -5.77 -13.66 24.17
N GLN A 49 -6.28 -14.64 23.44
CA GLN A 49 -7.70 -14.90 23.24
C GLN A 49 -8.16 -16.19 23.92
N GLY A 50 -7.33 -16.81 24.76
CA GLY A 50 -7.60 -18.05 25.47
C GLY A 50 -7.47 -19.31 24.62
N GLU A 51 -8.07 -19.33 23.41
CA GLU A 51 -7.94 -20.44 22.45
C GLU A 51 -6.70 -20.31 21.55
N GLY A 52 -6.00 -19.18 21.63
CA GLY A 52 -4.80 -18.88 20.87
C GLY A 52 -4.38 -17.42 21.03
N TYR A 53 -3.47 -16.98 20.17
CA TYR A 53 -2.85 -15.67 20.20
C TYR A 53 -3.00 -14.97 18.87
N VAL A 54 -3.33 -13.68 18.90
CA VAL A 54 -3.35 -12.82 17.71
C VAL A 54 -2.14 -11.91 17.75
N VAL A 55 -1.29 -11.97 16.74
CA VAL A 55 -0.29 -10.94 16.50
C VAL A 55 -0.91 -9.90 15.58
N THR A 56 -1.17 -8.71 16.10
CA THR A 56 -1.62 -7.56 15.30
C THR A 56 -0.43 -6.80 14.76
N PHE A 57 -0.53 -6.33 13.52
CA PHE A 57 0.53 -5.60 12.86
C PHE A 57 -0.01 -4.59 11.85
N SER A 58 0.82 -3.60 11.54
CA SER A 58 0.56 -2.58 10.54
C SER A 58 1.44 -2.81 9.31
N ALA A 59 0.86 -2.59 8.13
CA ALA A 59 1.50 -2.67 6.83
C ALA A 59 1.43 -1.29 6.17
N ARG A 60 2.54 -0.56 6.17
CA ARG A 60 2.64 0.80 5.65
C ARG A 60 3.27 0.80 4.27
N ASN A 61 2.55 1.30 3.27
CA ASN A 61 3.10 1.49 1.94
C ASN A 61 3.83 2.83 1.85
N VAL A 62 5.15 2.77 1.75
CA VAL A 62 6.02 3.96 1.63
C VAL A 62 6.39 4.29 0.19
N SER A 63 5.80 3.56 -0.76
CA SER A 63 6.03 3.74 -2.19
C SER A 63 4.84 4.38 -2.90
N GLU A 64 5.06 4.75 -4.16
CA GLU A 64 4.02 5.30 -5.02
C GLU A 64 3.15 4.22 -5.70
N ALA A 65 3.53 2.93 -5.57
CA ALA A 65 2.85 1.81 -6.20
C ALA A 65 1.80 1.18 -5.27
N THR A 66 0.70 0.68 -5.81
CA THR A 66 -0.32 -0.05 -5.05
C THR A 66 -0.06 -1.55 -5.11
N ALA A 67 -0.17 -2.23 -3.96
CA ALA A 67 -0.14 -3.68 -3.89
C ALA A 67 -1.57 -4.23 -3.80
N ALA A 68 -1.99 -5.08 -4.73
CA ALA A 68 -3.23 -5.84 -4.63
C ALA A 68 -2.95 -7.27 -4.13
N ALA A 69 -3.92 -7.91 -3.46
CA ALA A 69 -3.79 -9.25 -2.91
C ALA A 69 -2.46 -9.45 -2.14
N TYR A 70 -2.08 -8.47 -1.34
CA TYR A 70 -0.80 -8.44 -0.64
C TYR A 70 -0.82 -9.43 0.51
N ARG A 71 0.06 -10.43 0.46
CA ARG A 71 0.09 -11.52 1.43
C ARG A 71 1.25 -11.37 2.40
N VAL A 72 0.93 -11.48 3.69
CA VAL A 72 1.91 -11.41 4.79
C VAL A 72 1.85 -12.70 5.59
N GLU A 73 3.02 -13.24 5.91
CA GLU A 73 3.20 -14.44 6.71
C GLU A 73 3.85 -14.06 8.04
N GLY A 74 3.27 -14.56 9.14
CA GLY A 74 3.90 -14.62 10.44
C GLY A 74 4.51 -15.99 10.67
N LEU A 75 5.74 -16.01 11.18
CA LEU A 75 6.51 -17.20 11.49
C LEU A 75 6.91 -17.17 12.96
N LEU A 76 6.64 -18.25 13.69
CA LEU A 76 7.26 -18.51 14.98
C LEU A 76 8.42 -19.47 14.77
N THR A 77 9.62 -19.04 15.15
CA THR A 77 10.83 -19.85 15.05
C THR A 77 11.44 -20.12 16.42
N ARG A 78 12.07 -21.28 16.58
CA ARG A 78 12.86 -21.64 17.77
C ARG A 78 14.12 -22.32 17.31
N ASN A 79 15.28 -21.78 17.70
CA ASN A 79 16.59 -22.30 17.29
C ASN A 79 16.73 -22.45 15.76
N GLY A 80 16.15 -21.52 15.00
CA GLY A 80 16.19 -21.51 13.54
C GLY A 80 15.21 -22.45 12.83
N ALA A 81 14.47 -23.30 13.55
CA ALA A 81 13.40 -24.11 12.98
C ALA A 81 12.06 -23.37 13.05
N VAL A 82 11.26 -23.44 11.98
CA VAL A 82 9.87 -22.94 11.98
C VAL A 82 9.01 -23.89 12.81
N VAL A 83 8.41 -23.37 13.87
CA VAL A 83 7.52 -24.11 14.76
C VAL A 83 6.08 -23.93 14.30
N GLU A 84 5.70 -22.71 13.97
CA GLU A 84 4.36 -22.38 13.52
C GLU A 84 4.39 -21.29 12.46
N ARG A 85 3.38 -21.30 11.61
CA ARG A 85 3.19 -20.33 10.55
C ARG A 85 1.72 -20.00 10.40
N SER A 86 1.45 -18.73 10.14
CA SER A 86 0.12 -18.22 9.85
C SER A 86 0.24 -17.08 8.84
N ASP A 87 -0.82 -16.81 8.08
CA ASP A 87 -0.79 -15.79 7.05
C ASP A 87 -2.12 -15.07 6.89
N VAL A 88 -2.05 -13.87 6.33
CA VAL A 88 -3.20 -13.03 6.03
C VAL A 88 -2.97 -12.33 4.69
N THR A 89 -4.06 -12.01 4.00
CA THR A 89 -4.03 -11.26 2.74
C THR A 89 -4.79 -9.95 2.92
N PHE A 90 -4.18 -8.86 2.46
CA PHE A 90 -4.83 -7.56 2.28
C PHE A 90 -5.28 -7.46 0.84
N ASP A 91 -6.55 -7.14 0.62
CA ASP A 91 -7.09 -6.98 -0.74
C ASP A 91 -6.34 -5.88 -1.50
N TYR A 92 -6.07 -4.77 -0.82
CA TYR A 92 -5.30 -3.65 -1.34
C TYR A 92 -4.48 -2.99 -0.23
N VAL A 93 -3.28 -2.56 -0.60
CA VAL A 93 -2.45 -1.62 0.16
C VAL A 93 -2.10 -0.45 -0.76
N PRO A 94 -2.96 0.59 -0.82
CA PRO A 94 -2.74 1.77 -1.66
C PRO A 94 -1.43 2.50 -1.36
N ARG A 95 -0.99 3.33 -2.31
CA ARG A 95 0.12 4.28 -2.11
C ARG A 95 -0.09 5.11 -0.85
N GLY A 96 0.94 5.19 -0.01
CA GLY A 96 0.96 6.03 1.18
C GLY A 96 -0.01 5.60 2.28
N SER A 97 -0.72 4.47 2.13
CA SER A 97 -1.66 3.99 3.15
C SER A 97 -0.96 3.15 4.21
N THR A 98 -1.65 2.99 5.35
CA THR A 98 -1.29 2.02 6.38
C THR A 98 -2.51 1.14 6.61
N GLU A 99 -2.37 -0.15 6.33
CA GLU A 99 -3.40 -1.14 6.62
C GLU A 99 -3.04 -1.89 7.90
N THR A 100 -4.04 -2.32 8.66
CA THR A 100 -3.84 -3.11 9.88
C THR A 100 -4.42 -4.51 9.71
N GLY A 101 -3.70 -5.50 10.22
CA GLY A 101 -4.12 -6.90 10.12
C GLY A 101 -3.62 -7.72 11.31
N GLY A 102 -3.90 -9.01 11.26
CA GLY A 102 -3.43 -9.93 12.27
C GLY A 102 -3.31 -11.35 11.76
N VAL A 103 -2.42 -12.11 12.38
CA VAL A 103 -2.23 -13.53 12.15
C VAL A 103 -2.42 -14.28 13.46
N TRP A 104 -3.05 -15.45 13.37
CA TRP A 104 -3.37 -16.29 14.52
C TRP A 104 -2.31 -17.36 14.75
N PHE A 105 -1.98 -17.60 16.01
CA PHE A 105 -1.09 -18.67 16.44
C PHE A 105 -1.71 -19.46 17.59
N THR A 106 -1.41 -20.74 17.64
CA THR A 106 -1.76 -21.63 18.75
C THR A 106 -0.75 -21.51 19.89
N HIS A 107 0.53 -21.28 19.59
CA HIS A 107 1.56 -21.05 20.58
C HIS A 107 1.69 -19.56 20.93
N ASN A 108 2.05 -19.28 22.19
CA ASN A 108 2.32 -17.91 22.65
C ASN A 108 3.50 -17.30 21.88
N PRO A 109 3.30 -16.28 21.02
CA PRO A 109 4.36 -15.71 20.20
C PRO A 109 5.51 -15.09 21.01
N ALA A 110 5.27 -14.72 22.27
CA ALA A 110 6.30 -14.17 23.16
C ALA A 110 7.37 -15.19 23.59
N GLU A 111 7.11 -16.50 23.40
CA GLU A 111 8.04 -17.58 23.74
C GLU A 111 8.89 -18.06 22.55
N PHE A 112 8.79 -17.38 21.41
CA PHE A 112 9.43 -17.73 20.15
C PHE A 112 10.02 -16.49 19.48
N ASP A 113 10.90 -16.72 18.50
CA ASP A 113 11.36 -15.67 17.61
C ASP A 113 10.28 -15.44 16.53
N LEU A 114 9.41 -14.45 16.78
CA LEU A 114 8.37 -13.99 15.85
C LEU A 114 8.98 -13.18 14.70
N LYS A 115 8.63 -13.52 13.46
CA LYS A 115 9.01 -12.76 12.25
C LYS A 115 7.81 -12.58 11.33
N LEU A 116 7.64 -11.37 10.82
CA LEU A 116 6.72 -11.07 9.73
C LEU A 116 7.48 -11.02 8.41
N ARG A 117 6.87 -11.53 7.34
CA ARG A 117 7.47 -11.56 6.00
C ARG A 117 6.41 -11.36 4.92
N SER A 118 6.71 -10.50 3.95
CA SER A 118 5.94 -10.36 2.72
C SER A 118 6.10 -11.61 1.84
N LEU A 119 5.00 -12.22 1.42
CA LEU A 119 5.01 -13.38 0.52
C LEU A 119 4.85 -13.00 -0.94
N GLY A 120 4.01 -12.00 -1.23
CA GLY A 120 3.73 -11.59 -2.61
C GLY A 120 2.66 -10.53 -2.71
N TYR A 121 2.50 -10.00 -3.91
CA TYR A 121 1.48 -9.03 -4.30
C TYR A 121 1.15 -9.21 -5.79
N GLN A 122 0.02 -8.63 -6.20
CA GLN A 122 -0.37 -8.43 -7.59
C GLN A 122 -0.32 -6.94 -7.93
N GLN A 123 0.02 -6.63 -9.17
CA GLN A 123 -0.11 -5.27 -9.70
C GLN A 123 -1.54 -5.11 -10.24
N PRO A 124 -2.29 -4.09 -9.79
CA PRO A 124 -3.65 -3.85 -10.24
C PRO A 124 -3.73 -3.31 -11.68
#